data_AF-A0A836KE02-F1
#
_entry.id   AF-A0A836KE02-F1
#
_cell.length_a   1.000
_cell.length_b   1.000
_cell.length_c   1.000
_cell.angle_alpha   90.00
_cell.angle_beta   90.00
_cell.angle_gamma   90.00
#
_symmetry.space_group_name_H-M   'P 1'
#
loop_
_entity.id
_entity.type
_entity.pdbx_description
1 polymer ?
#
loop_
_entity_poly.entity_id
_entity_poly.type
_entity_poly.pdbx_seq_one_letter_code
_entity_poly.pdbx_strand_id
1 'polypeptide(L)'
;MEGKVAVFLLTSSVARVPLYRRLNTLGLTLVLVQPHTPRPEFDGVFQHWLQYETVDVDGVNLALQAFLGSRGLIPDAVLSFDEYGVFPAAALAARMNLTPIPLPPAALLQSSLKELFRLFCREHGISSPKSVPLSVESVLPTPGEMGSLDCSPTGLSASFEKIRPALTECVAKAMEAAELAFPVVLKPSPGSGSLLVRLCDTLEDAVAHVWYMWGALSKHPDTKHFTALVKEWQAGQSGERGTSAVKILAEEFIRGHEVDMDCIVEHGTVRFCSISDNFDPSSPYFAEAGGLCPSSLGHHGQCALRDLLDSYVRAHGTTLNGVIHFEAKYDPALQRAYVIEVNCRPASAETNVMLQKVYRGLNLGEALVRCALQLPIQEQLARLFPELLVSPQGNPEVQKVWQEPSSQLLPKANADAHTPSCAADAEMWSLLGGPSRGFFPSQCWAASVNIYPMHHGVLSKVRVPVEDASLVGFSVSASPGDIVAPPPKQFGMLCWMVAQGATEEEAKRNIHRLTSNFEQELTSVL
;
A
#
# COMPACT_ATOMS: atom_id res chain seq x y z
N MET A 1 -12.98 -19.84 11.01
CA MET A 1 -12.13 -20.45 9.98
C MET A 1 -11.55 -21.76 10.51
N GLU A 2 -12.32 -22.44 11.37
CA GLU A 2 -11.85 -23.56 12.17
C GLU A 2 -11.42 -24.72 11.27
N GLY A 3 -10.25 -25.29 11.55
CA GLY A 3 -9.73 -26.46 10.84
C GLY A 3 -9.25 -26.19 9.41
N LYS A 4 -9.26 -24.94 8.96
CA LYS A 4 -8.70 -24.54 7.65
C LYS A 4 -7.20 -24.30 7.76
N VAL A 5 -6.47 -24.50 6.66
CA VAL A 5 -5.02 -24.25 6.57
C VAL A 5 -4.76 -23.13 5.57
N ALA A 6 -4.06 -22.07 6.00
CA ALA A 6 -3.65 -20.98 5.14
C ALA A 6 -2.13 -20.84 5.09
N VAL A 7 -1.59 -20.78 3.87
CA VAL A 7 -0.17 -20.54 3.62
C VAL A 7 0.06 -19.05 3.39
N PHE A 8 1.01 -18.47 4.12
CA PHE A 8 1.43 -17.08 4.01
C PHE A 8 2.85 -16.99 3.48
N LEU A 9 3.05 -16.15 2.47
CA LEU A 9 4.39 -15.81 1.99
C LEU A 9 4.85 -14.52 2.66
N LEU A 10 5.99 -14.60 3.35
CA LEU A 10 6.63 -13.49 4.08
C LEU A 10 5.78 -12.92 5.22
N THR A 11 6.40 -12.65 6.37
CA THR A 11 5.72 -11.98 7.50
C THR A 11 5.59 -10.48 7.30
N SER A 12 6.51 -9.89 6.54
CA SER A 12 6.73 -8.45 6.44
C SER A 12 7.08 -7.77 7.79
N SER A 13 6.50 -6.60 8.06
CA SER A 13 6.64 -5.84 9.31
C SER A 13 5.96 -6.49 10.51
N VAL A 14 6.55 -6.31 11.71
CA VAL A 14 5.95 -6.69 13.01
C VAL A 14 4.63 -5.97 13.28
N ALA A 15 4.35 -4.86 12.58
CA ALA A 15 3.04 -4.20 12.60
C ALA A 15 1.89 -5.13 12.17
N ARG A 16 2.20 -6.24 11.46
CA ARG A 16 1.20 -7.24 11.02
C ARG A 16 0.94 -8.36 12.02
N VAL A 17 1.71 -8.47 13.10
CA VAL A 17 1.52 -9.50 14.15
C VAL A 17 0.06 -9.56 14.64
N PRO A 18 -0.65 -8.44 14.90
CA PRO A 18 -2.04 -8.48 15.31
C PRO A 18 -2.98 -9.11 14.28
N LEU A 19 -2.70 -8.97 12.98
CA LEU A 19 -3.49 -9.60 11.91
C LEU A 19 -3.36 -11.13 12.00
N TYR A 20 -2.14 -11.66 12.10
CA TYR A 20 -1.95 -13.11 12.19
C TYR A 20 -2.49 -13.69 13.49
N ARG A 21 -2.28 -13.01 14.64
CA ARG A 21 -2.85 -13.45 15.92
C ARG A 21 -4.37 -13.49 15.87
N ARG A 22 -5.00 -12.54 15.18
CA ARG A 22 -6.45 -12.57 14.95
C ARG A 22 -6.87 -13.85 14.23
N LEU A 23 -6.16 -14.27 13.19
CA LEU A 23 -6.47 -15.49 12.45
C LEU A 23 -6.35 -16.76 13.32
N ASN A 24 -5.35 -16.82 14.22
CA ASN A 24 -5.25 -17.91 15.20
C ASN A 24 -6.49 -17.98 16.10
N THR A 25 -7.03 -16.84 16.56
CA THR A 25 -8.27 -16.81 17.37
C THR A 25 -9.51 -17.30 16.61
N LEU A 26 -9.44 -17.42 15.28
CA LEU A 26 -10.52 -17.91 14.42
C LEU A 26 -10.33 -19.39 14.02
N GLY A 27 -9.36 -20.08 14.62
CA GLY A 27 -9.09 -21.50 14.43
C GLY A 27 -8.36 -21.83 13.12
N LEU A 28 -7.72 -20.85 12.49
CA LEU A 28 -6.97 -21.05 11.25
C LEU A 28 -5.55 -21.57 11.55
N THR A 29 -5.13 -22.63 10.87
CA THR A 29 -3.74 -23.09 10.92
C THR A 29 -2.91 -22.26 9.94
N LEU A 30 -1.88 -21.59 10.43
CA LEU A 30 -1.00 -20.70 9.67
C LEU A 30 0.31 -21.42 9.34
N VAL A 31 0.60 -21.52 8.04
CA VAL A 31 1.87 -22.01 7.51
C VAL A 31 2.62 -20.83 6.90
N LEU A 32 3.85 -20.58 7.35
CA LEU A 32 4.70 -19.51 6.83
C LEU A 32 5.72 -20.05 5.82
N VAL A 33 5.90 -19.34 4.71
CA VAL A 33 7.01 -19.54 3.77
C VAL A 33 7.84 -18.26 3.71
N GLN A 34 9.08 -18.30 4.16
CA GLN A 34 10.01 -17.17 4.03
C GLN A 34 11.48 -17.59 4.21
N PRO A 35 12.46 -16.86 3.66
CA PRO A 35 13.87 -17.28 3.66
C PRO A 35 14.59 -17.10 5.00
N HIS A 36 14.02 -16.32 5.92
CA HIS A 36 14.68 -15.90 7.16
C HIS A 36 13.85 -16.29 8.38
N THR A 37 14.52 -16.48 9.52
CA THR A 37 13.83 -16.73 10.79
C THR A 37 12.86 -15.60 11.08
N PRO A 38 11.57 -15.90 11.40
CA PRO A 38 10.64 -14.89 11.85
C PRO A 38 11.21 -14.13 13.06
N ARG A 39 10.92 -12.84 13.13
CA ARG A 39 11.32 -12.05 14.30
C ARG A 39 10.58 -12.55 15.56
N PRO A 40 11.15 -12.38 16.77
CA PRO A 40 10.57 -12.91 18.02
C PRO A 40 9.12 -12.49 18.29
N GLU A 41 8.66 -11.36 17.75
CA GLU A 41 7.28 -10.89 17.88
C GLU A 41 6.27 -11.85 17.23
N PHE A 42 6.73 -12.69 16.29
CA PHE A 42 5.97 -13.75 15.64
C PHE A 42 6.03 -15.11 16.36
N ASP A 43 6.68 -15.19 17.52
CA ASP A 43 6.73 -16.43 18.31
C ASP A 43 5.32 -16.93 18.65
N GLY A 44 5.07 -18.21 18.38
CA GLY A 44 3.77 -18.86 18.58
C GLY A 44 2.67 -18.41 17.58
N VAL A 45 3.00 -17.58 16.59
CA VAL A 45 2.02 -17.13 15.58
C VAL A 45 1.82 -18.19 14.50
N PHE A 46 2.90 -18.74 13.94
CA PHE A 46 2.83 -19.74 12.87
C PHE A 46 3.08 -21.14 13.42
N GLN A 47 2.18 -22.09 13.15
CA GLN A 47 2.34 -23.47 13.61
C GLN A 47 3.39 -24.22 12.77
N HIS A 48 3.58 -23.80 11.53
CA HIS A 48 4.56 -24.38 10.62
C HIS A 48 5.31 -23.27 9.88
N TRP A 49 6.61 -23.47 9.68
CA TRP A 49 7.45 -22.58 8.90
C TRP A 49 8.34 -23.39 7.94
N LEU A 50 8.26 -23.04 6.66
CA LEU A 50 9.16 -23.49 5.62
C LEU A 50 10.16 -22.37 5.33
N GLN A 51 11.43 -22.63 5.63
CA GLN A 51 12.51 -21.73 5.27
C GLN A 51 12.88 -21.90 3.79
N TYR A 52 12.40 -20.99 2.94
CA TYR A 52 12.62 -21.05 1.50
C TYR A 52 12.55 -19.65 0.86
N GLU A 53 13.34 -19.42 -0.19
CA GLU A 53 13.36 -18.15 -0.93
C GLU A 53 12.11 -17.99 -1.80
N THR A 54 11.44 -16.85 -1.72
CA THR A 54 10.08 -16.66 -2.28
C THR A 54 10.06 -16.04 -3.68
N VAL A 55 11.22 -15.61 -4.21
CA VAL A 55 11.31 -15.03 -5.56
C VAL A 55 11.23 -16.05 -6.69
N ASP A 56 11.40 -17.35 -6.40
CA ASP A 56 11.29 -18.45 -7.37
C ASP A 56 10.00 -19.23 -7.11
N VAL A 57 8.94 -18.89 -7.84
CA VAL A 57 7.61 -19.49 -7.64
C VAL A 57 7.61 -20.99 -7.94
N ASP A 58 8.41 -21.46 -8.91
CA ASP A 58 8.52 -22.89 -9.25
C ASP A 58 9.20 -23.67 -8.13
N GLY A 59 10.34 -23.16 -7.65
CA GLY A 59 11.03 -23.73 -6.51
C GLY A 59 10.17 -23.77 -5.25
N VAL A 60 9.47 -22.67 -4.94
CA VAL A 60 8.57 -22.59 -3.79
C VAL A 60 7.45 -23.62 -3.91
N ASN A 61 6.83 -23.78 -5.09
CA ASN A 61 5.74 -24.73 -5.29
C ASN A 61 6.17 -26.16 -4.95
N LEU A 62 7.33 -26.60 -5.46
CA LEU A 62 7.84 -27.95 -5.20
C LEU A 62 8.17 -28.16 -3.71
N ALA A 63 8.89 -27.20 -3.11
CA ALA A 63 9.27 -27.27 -1.71
C ALA A 63 8.04 -27.26 -0.77
N LEU A 64 7.07 -26.41 -1.07
CA LEU A 64 5.83 -26.28 -0.30
C LEU A 64 4.99 -27.55 -0.37
N GLN A 65 4.81 -28.15 -1.54
CA GLN A 65 4.06 -29.40 -1.68
C GLN A 65 4.69 -30.53 -0.87
N ALA A 66 6.02 -30.69 -0.95
CA ALA A 66 6.73 -31.69 -0.16
C ALA A 66 6.60 -31.42 1.35
N PHE A 67 6.73 -30.15 1.76
CA PHE A 67 6.63 -29.72 3.15
C PHE A 67 5.23 -29.99 3.73
N LEU A 68 4.17 -29.60 3.02
CA LEU A 68 2.78 -29.83 3.44
C LEU A 68 2.45 -31.33 3.48
N GLY A 69 2.87 -32.08 2.45
CA GLY A 69 2.68 -33.53 2.38
C GLY A 69 3.34 -34.27 3.55
N SER A 70 4.56 -33.89 3.92
CA SER A 70 5.26 -34.49 5.08
C SER A 70 4.57 -34.25 6.43
N ARG A 71 3.64 -33.29 6.50
CA ARG A 71 2.89 -32.90 7.70
C ARG A 71 1.42 -33.29 7.64
N GLY A 72 0.98 -33.92 6.55
CA GLY A 72 -0.43 -34.24 6.34
C GLY A 72 -1.33 -33.00 6.24
N LEU A 73 -0.78 -31.86 5.81
CA LEU A 73 -1.52 -30.60 5.67
C LEU A 73 -2.02 -30.45 4.23
N ILE A 74 -3.26 -30.00 4.09
CA ILE A 74 -3.86 -29.63 2.80
C ILE A 74 -4.19 -28.14 2.87
N PRO A 75 -3.61 -27.29 2.01
CA PRO A 75 -3.85 -25.87 2.07
C PRO A 75 -5.24 -25.54 1.50
N ASP A 76 -6.01 -24.73 2.21
CA ASP A 76 -7.28 -24.15 1.74
C ASP A 76 -7.08 -22.77 1.11
N ALA A 77 -6.00 -22.07 1.44
CA ALA A 77 -5.65 -20.77 0.88
C ALA A 77 -4.13 -20.56 0.82
N VAL A 78 -3.68 -19.79 -0.17
CA VAL A 78 -2.31 -19.27 -0.28
C VAL A 78 -2.40 -17.77 -0.53
N LEU A 79 -1.79 -16.97 0.32
CA LEU A 79 -1.90 -15.51 0.27
C LEU A 79 -0.69 -14.82 0.89
N SER A 80 -0.67 -13.50 0.87
CA SER A 80 0.36 -12.68 1.52
C SER A 80 -0.26 -11.41 2.06
N PHE A 81 0.27 -10.93 3.19
CA PHE A 81 0.09 -9.54 3.59
C PHE A 81 1.28 -8.67 3.18
N ASP A 82 2.42 -9.27 2.85
CA ASP A 82 3.61 -8.59 2.35
C ASP A 82 3.48 -8.20 0.88
N GLU A 83 3.98 -7.01 0.53
CA GLU A 83 3.98 -6.47 -0.84
C GLU A 83 4.64 -7.42 -1.84
N TYR A 84 5.86 -7.88 -1.53
CA TYR A 84 6.63 -8.75 -2.42
C TYR A 84 6.12 -10.20 -2.38
N GLY A 85 5.34 -10.55 -1.37
CA GLY A 85 4.68 -11.85 -1.26
C GLY A 85 3.36 -11.96 -2.04
N VAL A 86 2.71 -10.85 -2.43
CA VAL A 86 1.35 -10.90 -3.06
C VAL A 86 1.36 -11.68 -4.37
N PHE A 87 2.22 -11.31 -5.31
CA PHE A 87 2.33 -11.99 -6.60
C PHE A 87 2.67 -13.50 -6.47
N PRO A 88 3.76 -13.91 -5.79
CA PRO A 88 4.09 -15.33 -5.71
C PRO A 88 3.00 -16.12 -4.98
N ALA A 89 2.29 -15.53 -4.01
CA ALA A 89 1.20 -16.21 -3.33
C ALA A 89 0.01 -16.48 -4.27
N ALA A 90 -0.38 -15.48 -5.07
CA ALA A 90 -1.44 -15.63 -6.06
C ALA A 90 -1.07 -16.64 -7.16
N ALA A 91 0.19 -16.65 -7.60
CA ALA A 91 0.68 -17.60 -8.59
C ALA A 91 0.66 -19.04 -8.05
N LEU A 92 1.06 -19.25 -6.79
CA LEU A 92 0.97 -20.54 -6.10
C LEU A 92 -0.49 -20.97 -5.90
N ALA A 93 -1.37 -20.06 -5.47
CA ALA A 93 -2.80 -20.33 -5.32
C ALA A 93 -3.38 -20.87 -6.63
N ALA A 94 -3.09 -20.20 -7.76
CA ALA A 94 -3.54 -20.64 -9.09
C ALA A 94 -3.03 -22.04 -9.45
N ARG A 95 -1.74 -22.34 -9.19
CA ARG A 95 -1.14 -23.66 -9.46
C ARG A 95 -1.73 -24.78 -8.60
N MET A 96 -2.19 -24.44 -7.40
CA MET A 96 -2.82 -25.36 -6.46
C MET A 96 -4.34 -25.47 -6.67
N ASN A 97 -4.90 -24.83 -7.71
CA ASN A 97 -6.35 -24.72 -7.96
C ASN A 97 -7.12 -24.10 -6.78
N LEU A 98 -6.48 -23.17 -6.05
CA LEU A 98 -7.07 -22.34 -5.02
C LEU A 98 -7.38 -20.95 -5.57
N THR A 99 -8.15 -20.15 -4.83
CA THR A 99 -8.55 -18.80 -5.25
C THR A 99 -7.37 -17.83 -5.13
N PRO A 100 -6.83 -17.27 -6.24
CA PRO A 100 -5.85 -16.21 -6.17
C PRO A 100 -6.54 -14.92 -5.70
N ILE A 101 -5.90 -14.20 -4.77
CA ILE A 101 -6.44 -12.98 -4.17
C ILE A 101 -5.35 -11.92 -4.00
N PRO A 102 -5.69 -10.63 -4.02
CA PRO A 102 -6.99 -10.05 -4.42
C PRO A 102 -7.32 -10.14 -5.91
N LEU A 103 -6.31 -10.40 -6.74
CA LEU A 103 -6.40 -10.44 -8.20
C LEU A 103 -5.68 -11.69 -8.74
N PRO A 104 -6.02 -12.16 -9.96
CA PRO A 104 -5.27 -13.21 -10.63
C PRO A 104 -3.83 -12.74 -10.96
N PRO A 105 -2.86 -13.67 -11.10
CA PRO A 105 -1.44 -13.31 -11.28
C PRO A 105 -1.17 -12.31 -12.42
N ALA A 106 -1.83 -12.43 -13.56
CA ALA A 106 -1.67 -11.52 -14.68
C ALA A 106 -2.10 -10.07 -14.34
N ALA A 107 -3.21 -9.91 -13.62
CA ALA A 107 -3.69 -8.61 -13.19
C ALA A 107 -2.83 -8.02 -12.06
N LEU A 108 -2.27 -8.87 -11.18
CA LEU A 108 -1.29 -8.41 -10.18
C LEU A 108 -0.01 -7.88 -10.82
N LEU A 109 0.51 -8.52 -11.86
CA LEU A 109 1.67 -8.02 -12.61
C LEU A 109 1.36 -6.64 -13.22
N GLN A 110 0.18 -6.50 -13.84
CA GLN A 110 -0.26 -5.21 -14.40
C GLN A 110 -0.39 -4.12 -13.33
N SER A 111 -0.89 -4.45 -12.13
CA SER A 111 -1.02 -3.49 -11.02
C SER A 111 0.32 -3.11 -10.39
N SER A 112 1.25 -4.06 -10.31
CA SER A 112 2.53 -3.90 -9.58
C SER A 112 3.62 -3.23 -10.42
N LEU A 113 3.55 -3.37 -11.76
CA LEU A 113 4.41 -2.66 -12.70
C LEU A 113 3.74 -1.33 -13.07
N LYS A 114 4.24 -0.23 -12.50
CA LYS A 114 3.60 1.10 -12.56
C LYS A 114 3.36 1.57 -13.99
N GLU A 115 4.23 1.24 -14.95
CA GLU A 115 3.99 1.58 -16.35
C GLU A 115 2.77 0.85 -16.92
N LEU A 116 2.60 -0.43 -16.57
CA LEU A 116 1.44 -1.22 -17.02
C LEU A 116 0.18 -0.78 -16.30
N PHE A 117 0.28 -0.39 -15.04
CA PHE A 117 -0.84 0.15 -14.28
C PHE A 117 -1.36 1.46 -14.90
N ARG A 118 -0.45 2.36 -15.32
CA ARG A 118 -0.83 3.60 -16.03
C ARG A 118 -1.47 3.32 -17.40
N LEU A 119 -0.96 2.33 -18.14
CA LEU A 119 -1.60 1.86 -19.38
C LEU A 119 -3.02 1.36 -19.10
N PHE A 120 -3.19 0.50 -18.10
CA PHE A 120 -4.49 -0.04 -17.67
C PHE A 120 -5.47 1.07 -17.32
N CYS A 121 -5.04 2.06 -16.53
CA CYS A 121 -5.88 3.20 -16.16
C CYS A 121 -6.33 3.97 -17.41
N ARG A 122 -5.42 4.24 -18.36
CA ARG A 122 -5.76 4.95 -19.59
C ARG A 122 -6.75 4.18 -20.46
N GLU A 123 -6.57 2.87 -20.62
CA GLU A 123 -7.46 2.00 -21.40
C GLU A 123 -8.88 1.93 -20.83
N HIS A 124 -9.02 2.08 -19.51
CA HIS A 124 -10.32 2.04 -18.82
C HIS A 124 -10.87 3.42 -18.44
N GLY A 125 -10.21 4.51 -18.86
CA GLY A 125 -10.62 5.89 -18.53
C GLY A 125 -10.54 6.23 -17.03
N ILE A 126 -9.70 5.52 -16.28
CA ILE A 126 -9.45 5.78 -14.86
C ILE A 126 -8.45 6.94 -14.76
N SER A 127 -8.84 7.99 -14.05
CA SER A 127 -8.00 9.17 -13.84
C SER A 127 -6.74 8.81 -13.07
N SER A 128 -5.57 8.98 -13.68
CA SER A 128 -4.24 8.73 -13.11
C SER A 128 -3.23 9.72 -13.71
N PRO A 129 -2.05 9.92 -13.08
CA PRO A 129 -1.02 10.80 -13.63
C PRO A 129 -0.58 10.39 -15.04
N LYS A 130 -0.37 11.37 -15.93
CA LYS A 130 0.43 11.18 -17.14
C LYS A 130 1.81 10.66 -16.74
N SER A 131 2.31 9.67 -17.48
CA SER A 131 3.55 8.97 -17.13
C SER A 131 4.31 8.52 -18.37
N VAL A 132 5.64 8.47 -18.29
CA VAL A 132 6.51 7.89 -19.31
C VAL A 132 7.67 7.11 -18.66
N PRO A 133 7.97 5.88 -19.10
CA PRO A 133 9.20 5.22 -18.72
C PRO A 133 10.40 5.91 -19.38
N LEU A 134 11.46 6.14 -18.61
CA LEU A 134 12.70 6.73 -19.11
C LEU A 134 13.59 5.60 -19.65
N SER A 135 13.88 5.60 -20.95
CA SER A 135 14.70 4.59 -21.65
C SER A 135 16.21 4.74 -21.39
N VAL A 136 16.59 4.83 -20.12
CA VAL A 136 17.92 5.23 -19.65
C VAL A 136 18.91 4.06 -19.57
N GLU A 137 18.44 2.82 -19.70
CA GLU A 137 19.24 1.61 -19.58
C GLU A 137 20.33 1.50 -20.65
N SER A 138 20.10 2.14 -21.81
CA SER A 138 21.08 2.19 -22.91
C SER A 138 22.24 3.15 -22.66
N VAL A 139 22.07 4.09 -21.71
CA VAL A 139 23.02 5.17 -21.42
C VAL A 139 23.70 4.97 -20.07
N LEU A 140 23.00 4.36 -19.12
CA LEU A 140 23.51 4.10 -17.78
C LEU A 140 24.41 2.84 -17.74
N PRO A 141 25.41 2.80 -16.84
CA PRO A 141 26.19 1.59 -16.62
C PRO A 141 25.33 0.43 -16.15
N THR A 142 25.75 -0.79 -16.43
CA THR A 142 25.08 -1.99 -15.92
C THR A 142 25.12 -2.03 -14.39
N PRO A 143 24.18 -2.71 -13.71
CA PRO A 143 24.19 -2.83 -12.25
C PRO A 143 25.51 -3.35 -11.67
N GLY A 144 26.21 -4.24 -12.39
CA GLY A 144 27.53 -4.74 -11.99
C GLY A 144 28.62 -3.66 -12.01
N GLU A 145 28.61 -2.79 -13.02
CA GLU A 145 29.54 -1.66 -13.14
C GLU A 145 29.25 -0.57 -12.08
N MET A 146 27.96 -0.34 -11.79
CA MET A 146 27.49 0.59 -10.76
C MET A 146 27.98 0.23 -9.34
N GLY A 147 28.29 -1.04 -9.09
CA GLY A 147 28.80 -1.51 -7.80
C GLY A 147 30.01 -0.71 -7.29
N SER A 148 30.87 -0.26 -8.21
CA SER A 148 32.13 0.43 -7.94
C SER A 148 32.06 1.96 -7.95
N LEU A 149 30.91 2.54 -8.32
CA LEU A 149 30.78 3.98 -8.54
C LEU A 149 30.17 4.71 -7.33
N ASP A 150 30.66 5.93 -7.07
CA ASP A 150 30.02 6.85 -6.13
C ASP A 150 28.78 7.48 -6.80
N CYS A 151 27.64 7.21 -6.16
CA CYS A 151 26.32 7.69 -6.55
C CYS A 151 25.67 8.43 -5.38
N SER A 152 26.46 9.03 -4.48
CA SER A 152 25.93 9.75 -3.33
C SER A 152 25.09 10.97 -3.75
N PRO A 153 24.13 11.41 -2.91
CA PRO A 153 23.32 12.60 -3.21
C PRO A 153 24.13 13.90 -3.19
N THR A 154 25.31 13.88 -2.55
CA THR A 154 26.08 15.07 -2.14
C THR A 154 27.25 15.40 -3.06
N GLY A 155 27.47 14.63 -4.14
CA GLY A 155 28.54 14.88 -5.09
C GLY A 155 28.36 14.12 -6.40
N LEU A 156 28.56 14.82 -7.52
CA LEU A 156 28.48 14.26 -8.86
C LEU A 156 29.84 13.65 -9.22
N SER A 157 29.88 12.33 -9.46
CA SER A 157 31.13 11.64 -9.77
C SER A 157 31.62 11.99 -11.19
N ALA A 158 32.91 11.83 -11.45
CA ALA A 158 33.48 11.99 -12.79
C ALA A 158 32.78 11.10 -13.84
N SER A 159 32.31 9.92 -13.41
CA SER A 159 31.51 9.01 -14.24
C SER A 159 30.14 9.61 -14.60
N PHE A 160 29.48 10.28 -13.65
CA PHE A 160 28.23 10.98 -13.95
C PHE A 160 28.46 12.14 -14.92
N GLU A 161 29.48 12.98 -14.72
CA GLU A 161 29.80 14.09 -15.64
C GLU A 161 29.99 13.61 -17.09
N LYS A 162 30.64 12.45 -17.28
CA LYS A 162 30.85 11.85 -18.60
C LYS A 162 29.54 11.42 -19.27
N ILE A 163 28.57 10.92 -18.51
CA ILE A 163 27.32 10.35 -19.03
C ILE A 163 26.20 11.40 -19.06
N ARG A 164 26.29 12.46 -18.24
CA ARG A 164 25.27 13.50 -18.07
C ARG A 164 24.71 14.01 -19.40
N PRO A 165 25.50 14.40 -20.42
CA PRO A 165 24.93 14.93 -21.66
C PRO A 165 23.96 13.97 -22.35
N ALA A 166 24.33 12.69 -22.46
CA ALA A 166 23.51 11.66 -23.08
C ALA A 166 22.28 11.33 -22.21
N LEU A 167 22.44 11.32 -20.88
CA LEU A 167 21.34 11.08 -19.96
C LEU A 167 20.33 12.24 -20.00
N THR A 168 20.80 13.48 -20.02
CA THR A 168 19.97 14.68 -20.17
C THR A 168 19.16 14.63 -21.44
N GLU A 169 19.79 14.28 -22.58
CA GLU A 169 19.07 14.15 -23.86
C GLU A 169 18.00 13.05 -23.80
N CYS A 170 18.31 11.89 -23.21
CA CYS A 170 17.38 10.78 -23.05
C CYS A 170 16.15 11.18 -22.20
N VAL A 171 16.39 11.77 -21.02
CA VAL A 171 15.33 12.20 -20.10
C VAL A 171 14.48 13.31 -20.73
N ALA A 172 15.11 14.32 -21.34
CA ALA A 172 14.40 15.43 -21.97
C ALA A 172 13.50 14.96 -23.12
N LYS A 173 14.01 14.09 -24.02
CA LYS A 173 13.22 13.54 -25.13
C LYS A 173 12.02 12.74 -24.65
N ALA A 174 12.20 11.91 -23.61
CA ALA A 174 11.10 11.13 -23.05
C ALA A 174 10.01 12.03 -22.44
N MET A 175 10.41 13.05 -21.68
CA MET A 175 9.50 14.00 -21.06
C MET A 175 8.75 14.86 -22.10
N GLU A 176 9.45 15.32 -23.14
CA GLU A 176 8.86 16.09 -24.24
C GLU A 176 7.83 15.26 -25.01
N ALA A 177 8.16 14.00 -25.35
CA ALA A 177 7.25 13.09 -26.04
C ALA A 177 5.97 12.77 -25.25
N ALA A 178 6.04 12.86 -23.92
CA ALA A 178 4.91 12.65 -23.02
C ALA A 178 4.21 13.95 -22.58
N GLU A 179 4.66 15.10 -23.10
CA GLU A 179 4.14 16.43 -22.76
C GLU A 179 4.13 16.70 -21.24
N LEU A 180 5.18 16.25 -20.54
CA LEU A 180 5.32 16.49 -19.10
C LEU A 180 5.90 17.88 -18.83
N ALA A 181 5.27 18.59 -17.90
CA ALA A 181 5.75 19.88 -17.39
C ALA A 181 6.26 19.72 -15.96
N PHE A 182 7.27 20.52 -15.62
CA PHE A 182 7.78 20.56 -14.24
C PHE A 182 6.78 21.25 -13.29
N PRO A 183 6.75 20.83 -12.01
CA PRO A 183 7.55 19.76 -11.43
C PRO A 183 7.05 18.36 -11.83
N VAL A 184 7.96 17.39 -11.90
CA VAL A 184 7.66 15.98 -12.21
C VAL A 184 8.02 15.07 -11.05
N VAL A 185 7.36 13.91 -10.95
CA VAL A 185 7.68 12.87 -9.96
C VAL A 185 8.46 11.76 -10.64
N LEU A 186 9.64 11.43 -10.12
CA LEU A 186 10.41 10.27 -10.55
C LEU A 186 10.26 9.11 -9.57
N LYS A 187 10.06 7.89 -10.08
CA LYS A 187 9.92 6.68 -9.25
C LYS A 187 10.33 5.39 -9.96
N PRO A 188 10.74 4.35 -9.20
CA PRO A 188 11.03 3.04 -9.76
C PRO A 188 9.75 2.29 -10.13
N SER A 189 9.85 1.42 -11.13
CA SER A 189 8.85 0.41 -11.46
C SER A 189 9.51 -0.95 -11.74
N PRO A 190 9.18 -2.01 -10.97
CA PRO A 190 8.28 -2.01 -9.80
C PRO A 190 8.95 -1.33 -8.57
N GLY A 191 8.18 -1.18 -7.49
CA GLY A 191 8.62 -0.58 -6.22
C GLY A 191 7.42 -0.17 -5.37
N SER A 192 7.60 0.07 -4.08
CA SER A 192 6.53 0.44 -3.14
C SER A 192 7.09 1.28 -1.97
N GLY A 193 6.21 1.81 -1.11
CA GLY A 193 6.60 2.52 0.12
C GLY A 193 7.42 3.79 -0.12
N SER A 194 7.09 4.52 -1.19
CA SER A 194 7.79 5.74 -1.61
C SER A 194 9.30 5.59 -1.80
N LEU A 195 9.80 4.36 -2.00
CA LEU A 195 11.23 4.08 -2.18
C LEU A 195 11.79 4.91 -3.35
N LEU A 196 12.67 5.86 -3.02
CA LEU A 196 13.34 6.75 -3.98
C LEU A 196 12.39 7.62 -4.82
N VAL A 197 11.11 7.75 -4.42
CA VAL A 197 10.15 8.63 -5.11
C VAL A 197 10.49 10.08 -4.79
N ARG A 198 10.73 10.90 -5.81
CA ARG A 198 11.18 12.29 -5.64
C ARG A 198 10.47 13.26 -6.58
N LEU A 199 10.09 14.42 -6.04
CA LEU A 199 9.64 15.59 -6.80
C LEU A 199 10.88 16.31 -7.36
N CYS A 200 10.92 16.49 -8.67
CA CYS A 200 11.99 17.15 -9.39
C CYS A 200 11.42 18.42 -10.03
N ASP A 201 11.96 19.58 -9.66
CA ASP A 201 11.49 20.88 -10.14
C ASP A 201 12.13 21.27 -11.49
N THR A 202 13.26 20.64 -11.84
CA THR A 202 14.01 20.92 -13.06
C THR A 202 14.50 19.65 -13.75
N LEU A 203 14.91 19.79 -15.01
CA LEU A 203 15.55 18.70 -15.77
C LEU A 203 16.87 18.26 -15.11
N GLU A 204 17.60 19.21 -14.53
CA GLU A 204 18.83 18.92 -13.80
C GLU A 204 18.56 18.04 -12.57
N ASP A 205 17.52 18.37 -11.79
CA ASP A 205 17.07 17.55 -10.65
C ASP A 205 16.70 16.14 -11.09
N ALA A 206 15.94 16.03 -12.18
CA ALA A 206 15.51 14.75 -12.73
C ALA A 206 16.70 13.89 -13.16
N VAL A 207 17.64 14.44 -13.93
CA VAL A 207 18.84 13.74 -14.42
C VAL A 207 19.74 13.30 -13.25
N ALA A 208 19.96 14.18 -12.27
CA ALA A 208 20.73 13.84 -11.08
C ALA A 208 20.05 12.71 -10.26
N HIS A 209 18.72 12.76 -10.13
CA HIS A 209 17.98 11.75 -9.39
C HIS A 209 17.88 10.41 -10.13
N VAL A 210 17.81 10.39 -11.46
CA VAL A 210 17.93 9.15 -12.25
C VAL A 210 19.24 8.44 -11.94
N TRP A 211 20.37 9.17 -11.93
CA TRP A 211 21.68 8.61 -11.57
C TRP A 211 21.69 8.05 -10.14
N TYR A 212 21.17 8.83 -9.18
CA TYR A 212 21.07 8.41 -7.78
C TYR A 212 20.25 7.12 -7.64
N MET A 213 19.05 7.11 -8.22
CA MET A 213 18.10 5.99 -8.14
C MET A 213 18.70 4.73 -8.76
N TRP A 214 19.34 4.85 -9.92
CA TRP A 214 19.99 3.72 -10.59
C TRP A 214 21.11 3.11 -9.73
N GLY A 215 21.96 3.97 -9.15
CA GLY A 215 23.02 3.53 -8.23
C GLY A 215 22.48 2.87 -6.97
N ALA A 216 21.48 3.49 -6.33
CA ALA A 216 20.86 2.97 -5.12
C ALA A 216 20.20 1.60 -5.35
N LEU A 217 19.43 1.44 -6.42
CA LEU A 217 18.72 0.20 -6.72
C LEU A 217 19.65 -0.93 -7.15
N SER A 218 20.79 -0.63 -7.78
CA SER A 218 21.77 -1.67 -8.12
C SER A 218 22.28 -2.46 -6.91
N LYS A 219 22.20 -1.88 -5.71
CA LYS A 219 22.66 -2.44 -4.44
C LYS A 219 21.53 -2.76 -3.47
N HIS A 220 20.28 -2.40 -3.80
CA HIS A 220 19.16 -2.53 -2.87
C HIS A 220 18.75 -4.01 -2.71
N PRO A 221 18.53 -4.50 -1.48
CA PRO A 221 18.16 -5.90 -1.24
C PRO A 221 16.86 -6.31 -1.95
N ASP A 222 15.89 -5.40 -2.04
CA ASP A 222 14.59 -5.69 -2.65
C ASP A 222 14.61 -5.75 -4.19
N THR A 223 15.72 -5.37 -4.83
CA THR A 223 15.86 -5.47 -6.29
C THR A 223 15.71 -6.91 -6.80
N LYS A 224 15.95 -7.91 -5.96
CA LYS A 224 15.65 -9.32 -6.29
C LYS A 224 14.16 -9.56 -6.53
N HIS A 225 13.28 -8.91 -5.76
CA HIS A 225 11.82 -9.01 -5.91
C HIS A 225 11.37 -8.31 -7.19
N PHE A 226 11.96 -7.14 -7.50
CA PHE A 226 11.70 -6.42 -8.74
C PHE A 226 12.07 -7.24 -9.96
N THR A 227 13.27 -7.82 -9.94
CA THR A 227 13.78 -8.70 -10.99
C THR A 227 12.86 -9.88 -11.23
N ALA A 228 12.37 -10.53 -10.15
CA ALA A 228 11.49 -11.68 -10.25
C ALA A 228 10.17 -11.31 -10.93
N LEU A 229 9.55 -10.21 -10.51
CA LEU A 229 8.29 -9.73 -11.07
C LEU A 229 8.41 -9.38 -12.57
N VAL A 230 9.49 -8.70 -12.97
CA VAL A 230 9.74 -8.36 -14.37
C VAL A 230 9.97 -9.60 -15.23
N LYS A 231 10.70 -10.61 -14.71
CA LYS A 231 10.91 -11.88 -15.41
C LYS A 231 9.60 -12.63 -15.66
N GLU A 232 8.70 -12.65 -14.68
CA GLU A 232 7.40 -13.30 -14.81
C GLU A 232 6.54 -12.62 -15.88
N TRP A 233 6.53 -11.28 -15.90
CA TRP A 233 5.86 -10.54 -16.97
C TRP A 233 6.48 -10.82 -18.36
N GLN A 234 7.80 -10.85 -18.47
CA GLN A 234 8.50 -11.16 -19.72
C GLN A 234 8.27 -12.59 -20.19
N ALA A 235 8.22 -13.57 -19.29
CA ALA A 235 7.96 -14.97 -19.65
C ALA A 235 6.58 -15.15 -20.28
N GLY A 236 5.61 -14.28 -19.94
CA GLY A 236 4.30 -14.21 -20.58
C GLY A 236 4.30 -13.54 -21.97
N GLN A 237 5.39 -12.90 -22.40
CA GLN A 237 5.51 -12.21 -23.69
C GLN A 237 6.37 -13.00 -24.66
N SER A 238 5.88 -13.23 -25.88
CA SER A 238 6.64 -13.86 -26.95
C SER A 238 7.60 -12.84 -27.60
N GLY A 239 8.66 -12.42 -26.89
CA GLY A 239 9.58 -11.37 -27.36
C GLY A 239 10.82 -11.16 -26.48
N GLU A 240 11.85 -10.50 -27.02
CA GLU A 240 13.27 -10.50 -26.60
C GLU A 240 13.58 -10.28 -25.11
N ARG A 241 14.53 -11.09 -24.63
CA ARG A 241 15.13 -11.05 -23.28
C ARG A 241 16.17 -9.94 -23.20
N GLY A 242 15.96 -8.92 -22.36
CA GLY A 242 17.01 -7.93 -22.11
C GLY A 242 16.67 -6.64 -21.37
N THR A 243 15.58 -6.54 -20.60
CA THR A 243 15.33 -5.30 -19.83
C THR A 243 15.96 -5.36 -18.44
N SER A 244 16.34 -4.20 -17.91
CA SER A 244 16.73 -4.02 -16.51
C SER A 244 15.65 -4.55 -15.55
N ALA A 245 16.08 -4.96 -14.36
CA ALA A 245 15.21 -5.38 -13.26
C ALA A 245 14.26 -4.27 -12.77
N VAL A 246 14.61 -3.01 -13.03
CA VAL A 246 13.82 -1.83 -12.64
C VAL A 246 13.86 -0.81 -13.76
N LYS A 247 12.69 -0.26 -14.09
CA LYS A 247 12.52 0.93 -14.93
C LYS A 247 12.34 2.17 -14.05
N ILE A 248 12.68 3.34 -14.58
CA ILE A 248 12.40 4.61 -13.91
C ILE A 248 11.29 5.31 -14.68
N LEU A 249 10.23 5.72 -13.99
CA LEU A 249 9.11 6.49 -14.57
C LEU A 249 9.24 7.95 -14.19
N ALA A 250 8.92 8.82 -15.14
CA ALA A 250 8.59 10.22 -14.90
C ALA A 250 7.07 10.40 -14.99
N GLU A 251 6.47 11.10 -14.03
CA GLU A 251 5.05 11.41 -13.99
C GLU A 251 4.78 12.89 -13.79
N GLU A 252 3.62 13.35 -14.26
CA GLU A 252 3.12 14.67 -13.87
C GLU A 252 2.88 14.71 -12.36
N PHE A 253 3.17 15.85 -11.74
CA PHE A 253 2.87 16.04 -10.33
C PHE A 253 1.39 16.43 -10.13
N ILE A 254 0.65 15.54 -9.47
CA ILE A 254 -0.73 15.82 -9.06
C ILE A 254 -0.72 16.60 -7.75
N ARG A 255 -1.33 17.79 -7.75
CA ARG A 255 -1.52 18.63 -6.56
C ARG A 255 -2.75 18.19 -5.76
N GLY A 256 -2.86 18.70 -4.54
CA GLY A 256 -4.02 18.48 -3.68
C GLY A 256 -3.78 17.43 -2.60
N HIS A 257 -4.89 17.00 -2.00
CA HIS A 257 -4.90 16.17 -0.79
C HIS A 257 -4.68 14.71 -1.15
N GLU A 258 -3.71 14.08 -0.51
CA GLU A 258 -3.46 12.66 -0.65
C GLU A 258 -4.27 11.88 0.38
N VAL A 259 -4.81 10.74 -0.04
CA VAL A 259 -5.64 9.88 0.80
C VAL A 259 -5.33 8.41 0.53
N ASP A 260 -5.56 7.62 1.56
CA ASP A 260 -5.58 6.17 1.50
C ASP A 260 -7.02 5.67 1.61
N MET A 261 -7.41 4.82 0.68
CA MET A 261 -8.70 4.14 0.69
C MET A 261 -8.52 2.64 0.92
N ASP A 262 -8.78 2.19 2.14
CA ASP A 262 -8.72 0.77 2.49
C ASP A 262 -10.07 0.09 2.24
N CYS A 263 -10.05 -0.88 1.32
CA CYS A 263 -11.27 -1.45 0.77
C CYS A 263 -11.31 -2.97 0.93
N ILE A 264 -12.49 -3.49 1.28
CA ILE A 264 -12.81 -4.92 1.16
C ILE A 264 -13.71 -5.05 -0.07
N VAL A 265 -13.27 -5.79 -1.08
CA VAL A 265 -13.99 -6.04 -2.33
C VAL A 265 -14.33 -7.52 -2.41
N GLU A 266 -15.60 -7.85 -2.57
CA GLU A 266 -16.08 -9.22 -2.74
C GLU A 266 -16.65 -9.35 -4.16
N HIS A 267 -15.98 -10.12 -5.02
CA HIS A 267 -16.36 -10.36 -6.42
C HIS A 267 -16.74 -9.08 -7.19
N GLY A 268 -15.89 -8.05 -7.14
CA GLY A 268 -16.12 -6.77 -7.83
C GLY A 268 -17.14 -5.85 -7.15
N THR A 269 -17.59 -6.16 -5.93
CA THR A 269 -18.45 -5.29 -5.13
C THR A 269 -17.71 -4.78 -3.91
N VAL A 270 -17.62 -3.46 -3.74
CA VAL A 270 -17.00 -2.88 -2.54
C VAL A 270 -17.95 -3.05 -1.36
N ARG A 271 -17.52 -3.80 -0.36
CA ARG A 271 -18.29 -4.11 0.85
C ARG A 271 -17.85 -3.31 2.08
N PHE A 272 -16.63 -2.79 2.06
CA PHE A 272 -16.12 -1.85 3.04
C PHE A 272 -15.18 -0.86 2.34
N CYS A 273 -15.24 0.40 2.74
CA CYS A 273 -14.40 1.48 2.24
C CYS A 273 -14.18 2.49 3.38
N SER A 274 -12.93 2.64 3.82
CA SER A 274 -12.51 3.79 4.61
C SER A 274 -11.77 4.77 3.70
N ILE A 275 -11.82 6.06 4.02
CA ILE A 275 -10.99 7.10 3.41
C ILE A 275 -10.24 7.76 4.56
N SER A 276 -8.92 7.78 4.49
CA SER A 276 -8.04 8.42 5.47
C SER A 276 -7.17 9.46 4.77
N ASP A 277 -6.94 10.61 5.39
CA ASP A 277 -6.05 11.64 4.86
C ASP A 277 -4.59 11.24 5.13
N ASN A 278 -3.71 11.50 4.16
CA ASN A 278 -2.26 11.49 4.37
C ASN A 278 -1.78 12.92 4.61
N PHE A 279 -0.99 13.12 5.66
CA PHE A 279 -0.34 14.40 5.91
C PHE A 279 0.76 14.64 4.89
N ASP A 280 0.98 15.93 4.58
CA ASP A 280 1.94 16.33 3.56
C ASP A 280 3.34 15.76 3.85
N PRO A 281 3.97 15.09 2.88
CA PRO A 281 5.29 14.53 3.05
C PRO A 281 6.36 15.63 3.05
N SER A 282 7.56 15.26 3.51
CA SER A 282 8.71 16.18 3.50
C SER A 282 9.40 16.23 2.14
N SER A 283 9.19 17.32 1.40
CA SER A 283 9.86 17.59 0.12
C SER A 283 11.39 17.46 0.21
N PRO A 284 12.08 16.94 -0.83
CA PRO A 284 11.56 16.55 -2.15
C PRO A 284 11.11 15.08 -2.23
N TYR A 285 11.14 14.34 -1.13
CA TYR A 285 10.75 12.94 -1.09
C TYR A 285 9.31 12.76 -0.60
N PHE A 286 8.70 11.62 -0.91
CA PHE A 286 7.33 11.29 -0.51
C PHE A 286 7.31 10.37 0.71
N ALA A 287 8.24 10.60 1.65
CA ALA A 287 8.26 9.88 2.91
C ALA A 287 6.99 10.21 3.72
N GLU A 288 6.23 9.16 4.04
CA GLU A 288 4.95 9.26 4.76
C GLU A 288 5.13 9.99 6.10
N ALA A 289 4.30 10.99 6.38
CA ALA A 289 4.36 11.77 7.62
C ALA A 289 3.36 11.29 8.69
N GLY A 290 2.38 10.46 8.30
CA GLY A 290 1.22 10.08 9.10
C GLY A 290 -0.07 10.56 8.43
N GLY A 291 -1.18 10.53 9.16
CA GLY A 291 -2.49 10.79 8.58
C GLY A 291 -3.62 10.94 9.60
N LEU A 292 -4.85 10.97 9.08
CA LEU A 292 -6.09 11.13 9.83
C LEU A 292 -7.16 10.17 9.32
N CYS A 293 -7.84 9.47 10.23
CA CYS A 293 -8.94 8.57 9.93
C CYS A 293 -10.14 8.85 10.84
N PRO A 294 -11.36 9.02 10.30
CA PRO A 294 -11.69 9.13 8.87
C PRO A 294 -11.14 10.44 8.24
N SER A 295 -11.29 10.59 6.92
CA SER A 295 -10.88 11.79 6.18
C SER A 295 -11.70 13.03 6.57
N SER A 296 -11.01 14.16 6.65
CA SER A 296 -11.56 15.51 6.84
C SER A 296 -12.06 16.16 5.54
N LEU A 297 -11.89 15.51 4.39
CA LEU A 297 -12.38 16.02 3.11
C LEU A 297 -13.91 16.16 3.12
N GLY A 298 -14.40 17.23 2.50
CA GLY A 298 -15.83 17.45 2.32
C GLY A 298 -16.48 16.38 1.42
N HIS A 299 -17.82 16.32 1.48
CA HIS A 299 -18.64 15.32 0.77
C HIS A 299 -18.30 15.20 -0.73
N HIS A 300 -18.05 16.33 -1.41
CA HIS A 300 -17.70 16.30 -2.83
C HIS A 300 -16.37 15.58 -3.10
N GLY A 301 -15.34 15.84 -2.29
CA GLY A 301 -14.04 15.19 -2.43
C GLY A 301 -14.12 13.69 -2.19
N GLN A 302 -14.81 13.28 -1.12
CA GLN A 302 -15.03 11.87 -0.81
C GLN A 302 -15.89 11.15 -1.87
N CYS A 303 -16.88 11.81 -2.46
CA CYS A 303 -17.62 11.30 -3.61
C CYS A 303 -16.73 11.10 -4.84
N ALA A 304 -15.88 12.08 -5.19
CA ALA A 304 -14.97 11.98 -6.34
C ALA A 304 -13.97 10.82 -6.16
N LEU A 305 -13.44 10.64 -4.96
CA LEU A 305 -12.58 9.51 -4.60
C LEU A 305 -13.32 8.18 -4.70
N ARG A 306 -14.56 8.12 -4.22
CA ARG A 306 -15.37 6.91 -4.31
C ARG A 306 -15.71 6.54 -5.76
N ASP A 307 -16.04 7.51 -6.60
CA ASP A 307 -16.36 7.25 -8.02
C ASP A 307 -15.12 6.80 -8.81
N LEU A 308 -13.94 7.29 -8.43
CA LEU A 308 -12.66 6.81 -8.93
C LEU A 308 -12.42 5.34 -8.53
N LEU A 309 -12.61 4.99 -7.26
CA LEU A 309 -12.54 3.60 -6.77
C LEU A 309 -13.54 2.69 -7.51
N ASP A 310 -14.78 3.13 -7.68
CA ASP A 310 -15.81 2.36 -8.40
C ASP A 310 -15.41 2.11 -9.87
N SER A 311 -14.73 3.07 -10.50
CA SER A 311 -14.22 2.90 -11.86
C SER A 311 -13.09 1.86 -11.94
N TYR A 312 -12.18 1.86 -10.95
CA TYR A 312 -11.14 0.83 -10.83
C TYR A 312 -11.72 -0.57 -10.57
N VAL A 313 -12.64 -0.69 -9.61
CA VAL A 313 -13.29 -1.97 -9.28
C VAL A 313 -14.07 -2.50 -10.48
N ARG A 314 -14.80 -1.63 -11.21
CA ARG A 314 -15.53 -2.02 -12.42
C ARG A 314 -14.62 -2.52 -13.54
N ALA A 315 -13.43 -1.92 -13.69
CA ALA A 315 -12.47 -2.33 -14.72
C ALA A 315 -11.93 -3.76 -14.48
N HIS A 316 -11.78 -4.18 -13.22
CA HIS A 316 -11.43 -5.57 -12.89
C HIS A 316 -12.65 -6.52 -12.83
N GLY A 317 -13.84 -5.99 -12.58
CA GLY A 317 -15.08 -6.77 -12.48
C GLY A 317 -15.00 -7.82 -11.37
N THR A 318 -15.59 -8.99 -11.62
CA THR A 318 -15.67 -10.07 -10.62
C THR A 318 -14.33 -10.72 -10.28
N THR A 319 -13.26 -10.41 -11.03
CA THR A 319 -11.92 -10.94 -10.75
C THR A 319 -11.25 -10.28 -9.54
N LEU A 320 -11.72 -9.09 -9.14
CA LEU A 320 -11.24 -8.41 -7.94
C LEU A 320 -12.00 -8.93 -6.71
N ASN A 321 -11.32 -9.70 -5.87
CA ASN A 321 -11.87 -10.30 -4.66
C ASN A 321 -10.82 -10.37 -3.55
N GLY A 322 -10.89 -9.46 -2.58
CA GLY A 322 -9.92 -9.37 -1.50
C GLY A 322 -9.88 -7.99 -0.84
N VAL A 323 -8.73 -7.65 -0.30
CA VAL A 323 -8.45 -6.33 0.27
C VAL A 323 -7.49 -5.57 -0.64
N ILE A 324 -7.81 -4.31 -0.92
CA ILE A 324 -6.91 -3.39 -1.60
C ILE A 324 -6.69 -2.15 -0.74
N HIS A 325 -5.47 -1.64 -0.79
CA HIS A 325 -5.10 -0.32 -0.29
C HIS A 325 -4.91 0.59 -1.51
N PHE A 326 -5.83 1.53 -1.68
CA PHE A 326 -5.96 2.35 -2.87
C PHE A 326 -5.53 3.78 -2.54
N GLU A 327 -4.36 4.18 -3.04
CA GLU A 327 -3.77 5.49 -2.81
C GLU A 327 -4.24 6.46 -3.90
N ALA A 328 -4.75 7.62 -3.49
CA ALA A 328 -5.29 8.60 -4.41
C ALA A 328 -4.95 10.03 -3.99
N LYS A 329 -4.98 10.95 -4.95
CA LYS A 329 -4.98 12.39 -4.68
C LYS A 329 -6.26 13.02 -5.19
N TYR A 330 -6.81 13.93 -4.39
CA TYR A 330 -7.92 14.79 -4.77
C TYR A 330 -7.43 16.22 -4.94
N ASP A 331 -7.52 16.73 -6.16
CA ASP A 331 -7.24 18.13 -6.48
C ASP A 331 -8.52 18.95 -6.26
N PRO A 332 -8.58 19.82 -5.22
CA PRO A 332 -9.75 20.64 -4.96
C PRO A 332 -9.92 21.78 -5.97
N ALA A 333 -8.89 22.23 -6.66
CA ALA A 333 -9.03 23.26 -7.69
C ALA A 333 -9.69 22.68 -8.95
N LEU A 334 -9.33 21.44 -9.30
CA LEU A 334 -9.91 20.73 -10.45
C LEU A 334 -11.15 19.89 -10.09
N GLN A 335 -11.46 19.77 -8.79
CA GLN A 335 -12.52 18.90 -8.26
C GLN A 335 -12.39 17.46 -8.81
N ARG A 336 -11.16 16.95 -8.89
CA ARG A 336 -10.86 15.68 -9.57
C ARG A 336 -9.95 14.80 -8.74
N ALA A 337 -10.29 13.52 -8.67
CA ALA A 337 -9.48 12.48 -8.05
C ALA A 337 -8.57 11.77 -9.08
N TYR A 338 -7.40 11.34 -8.63
CA TYR A 338 -6.40 10.62 -9.41
C TYR A 338 -5.89 9.43 -8.60
N VAL A 339 -5.89 8.23 -9.21
CA VAL A 339 -5.29 7.06 -8.57
C VAL A 339 -3.77 7.17 -8.70
N ILE A 340 -3.07 7.05 -7.58
CA ILE A 340 -1.62 7.09 -7.53
C ILE A 340 -1.06 5.67 -7.60
N GLU A 341 -1.57 4.78 -6.75
CA GLU A 341 -1.12 3.40 -6.61
C GLU A 341 -2.25 2.53 -6.03
N VAL A 342 -2.25 1.23 -6.37
CA VAL A 342 -3.16 0.26 -5.75
C VAL A 342 -2.36 -0.95 -5.31
N ASN A 343 -2.26 -1.12 -3.99
CA ASN A 343 -1.57 -2.24 -3.37
C ASN A 343 -2.58 -3.34 -3.04
N CYS A 344 -2.37 -4.53 -3.60
CA CYS A 344 -3.28 -5.66 -3.46
C CYS A 344 -3.07 -6.45 -2.15
N ARG A 345 -3.12 -5.74 -1.03
CA ARG A 345 -2.96 -6.25 0.34
C ARG A 345 -3.50 -5.26 1.36
N PRO A 346 -3.71 -5.67 2.62
CA PRO A 346 -3.92 -4.75 3.72
C PRO A 346 -2.76 -3.76 3.86
N ALA A 347 -3.11 -2.51 4.18
CA ALA A 347 -2.16 -1.49 4.58
C ALA A 347 -1.27 -1.94 5.74
N SER A 348 -0.08 -1.35 5.83
CA SER A 348 0.91 -1.65 6.86
C SER A 348 0.87 -0.61 7.98
N ALA A 349 1.94 -0.58 8.79
CA ALA A 349 2.23 0.47 9.76
C ALA A 349 1.03 0.84 10.65
N GLU A 350 0.72 2.13 10.78
CA GLU A 350 -0.35 2.64 11.62
C GLU A 350 -1.76 2.30 11.11
N THR A 351 -1.92 2.06 9.81
CA THR A 351 -3.23 2.12 9.15
C THR A 351 -4.16 1.05 9.68
N ASN A 352 -3.64 -0.16 9.89
CA ASN A 352 -4.41 -1.23 10.52
C ASN A 352 -4.85 -0.88 11.96
N VAL A 353 -4.01 -0.18 12.73
CA VAL A 353 -4.38 0.27 14.09
C VAL A 353 -5.45 1.36 14.03
N MET A 354 -5.32 2.33 13.11
CA MET A 354 -6.32 3.37 12.89
C MET A 354 -7.67 2.76 12.52
N LEU A 355 -7.72 1.86 11.53
CA LEU A 355 -8.96 1.24 11.08
C LEU A 355 -9.62 0.38 12.15
N GLN A 356 -8.85 -0.45 12.86
CA GLN A 356 -9.39 -1.23 13.98
C GLN A 356 -9.95 -0.29 15.05
N LYS A 357 -9.28 0.83 15.31
CA LYS A 357 -9.73 1.78 16.33
C LYS A 357 -10.96 2.57 15.90
N VAL A 358 -11.04 3.02 14.65
CA VAL A 358 -12.13 3.85 14.14
C VAL A 358 -13.38 3.01 13.82
N TYR A 359 -13.21 1.77 13.36
CA TYR A 359 -14.30 0.91 12.88
C TYR A 359 -14.48 -0.36 13.73
N ARG A 360 -14.59 -0.19 15.05
CA ARG A 360 -15.02 -1.22 16.02
C ARG A 360 -14.23 -2.53 15.97
N GLY A 361 -12.96 -2.49 15.57
CA GLY A 361 -12.09 -3.67 15.46
C GLY A 361 -12.13 -4.37 14.11
N LEU A 362 -12.61 -3.70 13.05
CA LEU A 362 -12.56 -4.23 11.68
C LEU A 362 -11.14 -4.68 11.33
N ASN A 363 -11.01 -5.95 10.93
CA ASN A 363 -9.73 -6.55 10.63
C ASN A 363 -9.63 -6.91 9.14
N LEU A 364 -8.79 -6.16 8.42
CA LEU A 364 -8.54 -6.39 7.00
C LEU A 364 -7.85 -7.74 6.72
N GLY A 365 -7.05 -8.25 7.67
CA GLY A 365 -6.44 -9.58 7.56
C GLY A 365 -7.48 -10.71 7.61
N GLU A 366 -8.45 -10.62 8.52
CA GLU A 366 -9.61 -11.53 8.57
C GLU A 366 -10.40 -11.44 7.25
N ALA A 367 -10.64 -10.23 6.73
CA ALA A 367 -11.37 -10.02 5.48
C ALA A 367 -10.66 -10.66 4.28
N LEU A 368 -9.35 -10.43 4.12
CA LEU A 368 -8.57 -10.98 3.02
C LEU A 368 -8.57 -12.52 3.03
N VAL A 369 -8.41 -13.13 4.22
CA VAL A 369 -8.46 -14.59 4.37
C VAL A 369 -9.86 -15.13 4.08
N ARG A 370 -10.93 -14.44 4.51
CA ARG A 370 -12.30 -14.82 4.15
C ARG A 370 -12.48 -14.87 2.64
N CYS A 371 -12.03 -13.84 1.91
CA CYS A 371 -12.05 -13.84 0.45
C CYS A 371 -11.27 -15.01 -0.16
N ALA A 372 -10.06 -15.30 0.35
CA ALA A 372 -9.24 -16.42 -0.12
C ALA A 372 -9.90 -17.79 0.10
N LEU A 373 -10.58 -17.95 1.23
CA LEU A 373 -11.32 -19.16 1.61
C LEU A 373 -12.75 -19.22 1.03
N GLN A 374 -13.16 -18.24 0.22
CA GLN A 374 -14.53 -18.08 -0.28
C GLN A 374 -15.59 -18.06 0.83
N LEU A 375 -15.25 -17.49 2.00
CA LEU A 375 -16.15 -17.28 3.11
C LEU A 375 -16.74 -15.86 3.05
N PRO A 376 -18.00 -15.67 3.46
CA PRO A 376 -18.64 -14.37 3.42
C PRO A 376 -17.95 -13.41 4.39
N ILE A 377 -17.64 -12.21 3.91
CA ILE A 377 -17.13 -11.13 4.76
C ILE A 377 -18.24 -10.49 5.62
N GLN A 378 -19.50 -10.70 5.25
CA GLN A 378 -20.68 -10.23 5.97
C GLN A 378 -20.69 -10.68 7.43
N GLU A 379 -20.16 -11.85 7.77
CA GLU A 379 -20.08 -12.32 9.16
C GLU A 379 -19.25 -11.39 10.05
N GLN A 380 -18.11 -10.89 9.53
CA GLN A 380 -17.30 -9.94 10.27
C GLN A 380 -18.05 -8.62 10.43
N LEU A 381 -18.63 -8.09 9.34
CA LEU A 381 -19.31 -6.81 9.38
C LEU A 381 -20.57 -6.85 10.26
N ALA A 382 -21.38 -7.93 10.20
CA ALA A 382 -22.58 -8.10 11.02
C ALA A 382 -22.27 -8.24 12.50
N ARG A 383 -21.10 -8.79 12.87
CA ARG A 383 -20.63 -8.80 14.27
C ARG A 383 -20.28 -7.40 14.77
N LEU A 384 -19.74 -6.54 13.91
CA LEU A 384 -19.26 -5.20 14.28
C LEU A 384 -20.36 -4.13 14.20
N PHE A 385 -21.29 -4.29 13.25
CA PHE A 385 -22.39 -3.38 12.97
C PHE A 385 -23.72 -4.14 12.87
N PRO A 386 -24.12 -4.91 13.89
CA PRO A 386 -25.35 -5.69 13.87
C PRO A 386 -26.58 -4.82 13.61
N GLU A 387 -26.58 -3.58 14.10
CA GLU A 387 -27.66 -2.63 13.92
C GLU A 387 -27.90 -2.21 12.46
N LEU A 388 -26.87 -2.31 11.61
CA LEU A 388 -26.95 -1.94 10.20
C LEU A 388 -27.21 -3.15 9.28
N LEU A 389 -26.95 -4.36 9.78
CA LEU A 389 -26.91 -5.57 8.96
C LEU A 389 -27.86 -6.67 9.43
N VAL A 390 -28.47 -6.52 10.61
CA VAL A 390 -29.46 -7.42 11.18
C VAL A 390 -30.67 -6.59 11.63
N SER A 391 -31.74 -6.58 10.83
CA SER A 391 -33.01 -6.01 11.29
C SER A 391 -33.74 -7.05 12.18
N PRO A 392 -34.33 -6.68 13.34
CA PRO A 392 -34.98 -7.63 14.24
C PRO A 392 -36.18 -8.39 13.65
N GLN A 393 -36.68 -7.98 12.49
CA GLN A 393 -37.68 -8.67 11.69
C GLN A 393 -37.30 -8.42 10.23
N GLY A 394 -37.12 -9.48 9.43
CA GLY A 394 -36.51 -9.44 8.10
C GLY A 394 -36.97 -8.25 7.24
N ASN A 395 -36.16 -7.19 7.21
CA ASN A 395 -36.36 -6.07 6.31
C ASN A 395 -35.74 -6.45 4.96
N PRO A 396 -36.53 -6.64 3.88
CA PRO A 396 -36.02 -7.06 2.57
C PRO A 396 -34.96 -6.12 1.98
N GLU A 397 -34.86 -4.87 2.45
CA GLU A 397 -33.82 -3.93 2.02
C GLU A 397 -32.41 -4.30 2.49
N VAL A 398 -32.26 -4.85 3.71
CA VAL A 398 -30.93 -5.29 4.22
C VAL A 398 -30.44 -6.53 3.47
N GLN A 399 -31.36 -7.41 3.05
CA GLN A 399 -31.04 -8.54 2.17
C GLN A 399 -30.63 -8.07 0.76
N LYS A 400 -31.21 -6.99 0.24
CA LYS A 400 -30.84 -6.39 -1.06
C LYS A 400 -29.42 -5.81 -1.06
N VAL A 401 -28.97 -5.18 0.03
CA VAL A 401 -27.60 -4.62 0.15
C VAL A 401 -26.50 -5.67 -0.12
N TRP A 402 -26.77 -6.94 0.20
CA TRP A 402 -25.81 -8.03 -0.01
C TRP A 402 -25.99 -8.77 -1.35
N GLN A 403 -27.17 -8.69 -1.95
CA GLN A 403 -27.53 -9.40 -3.19
C GLN A 403 -27.34 -8.56 -4.46
N GLU A 404 -27.42 -7.23 -4.37
CA GLU A 404 -27.30 -6.34 -5.54
C GLU A 404 -25.86 -5.81 -5.69
N PRO A 405 -25.25 -5.88 -6.90
CA PRO A 405 -23.99 -5.18 -7.19
C PRO A 405 -24.14 -3.69 -6.90
N SER A 406 -23.06 -3.02 -6.48
CA SER A 406 -23.04 -1.56 -6.25
C SER A 406 -23.41 -0.83 -7.55
N SER A 407 -24.70 -0.56 -7.74
CA SER A 407 -25.23 0.01 -8.97
C SER A 407 -26.06 1.23 -8.64
N GLN A 408 -25.35 2.33 -8.43
CA GLN A 408 -25.74 3.66 -8.90
C GLN A 408 -24.61 4.64 -8.59
N LEU A 409 -24.10 5.30 -9.64
CA LEU A 409 -23.48 6.62 -9.47
C LEU A 409 -24.51 7.48 -8.75
N LEU A 410 -24.11 8.19 -7.70
CA LEU A 410 -24.99 9.21 -7.12
C LEU A 410 -25.39 10.15 -8.27
N PRO A 411 -26.68 10.49 -8.45
CA PRO A 411 -27.08 11.46 -9.45
C PRO A 411 -26.21 12.71 -9.26
N LYS A 412 -25.65 13.25 -10.35
CA LYS A 412 -25.04 14.59 -10.32
C LYS A 412 -26.10 15.55 -9.80
N ALA A 413 -26.14 15.79 -8.49
CA ALA A 413 -26.95 16.84 -7.92
C ALA A 413 -26.49 18.13 -8.62
N ASN A 414 -27.44 18.90 -9.15
CA ASN A 414 -27.17 20.20 -9.74
C ASN A 414 -26.20 20.95 -8.84
N ALA A 415 -25.06 21.34 -9.39
CA ALA A 415 -23.95 21.97 -8.68
C ALA A 415 -24.30 23.32 -8.02
N ASP A 416 -25.55 23.78 -8.15
CA ASP A 416 -26.08 25.01 -7.56
C ASP A 416 -27.27 24.77 -6.60
N ALA A 417 -27.60 23.52 -6.27
CA ALA A 417 -28.66 23.23 -5.30
C ALA A 417 -28.10 23.26 -3.88
N HIS A 418 -28.62 24.20 -3.06
CA HIS A 418 -28.47 24.19 -1.62
C HIS A 418 -28.52 22.76 -1.05
N THR A 419 -27.55 22.45 -0.19
CA THR A 419 -27.64 21.37 0.80
C THR A 419 -29.09 21.23 1.24
N PRO A 420 -29.75 20.06 1.05
CA PRO A 420 -31.12 19.88 1.51
C PRO A 420 -31.16 20.30 2.97
N SER A 421 -32.07 21.19 3.37
CA SER A 421 -32.10 21.71 4.75
C SER A 421 -32.45 20.64 5.81
N CYS A 422 -32.54 19.37 5.41
CA CYS A 422 -32.68 18.16 6.22
C CYS A 422 -31.33 17.40 6.40
N ALA A 423 -30.26 17.80 5.72
CA ALA A 423 -28.95 17.14 5.73
C ALA A 423 -27.98 17.68 6.80
N ALA A 424 -28.43 18.60 7.67
CA ALA A 424 -27.58 19.20 8.69
C ALA A 424 -27.11 18.20 9.77
N ASP A 425 -27.82 17.07 9.92
CA ASP A 425 -27.55 16.05 10.95
C ASP A 425 -27.08 14.70 10.38
N ALA A 426 -26.89 14.59 9.06
CA ALA A 426 -26.51 13.33 8.44
C ALA A 426 -24.99 13.13 8.47
N GLU A 427 -24.52 12.09 9.16
CA GLU A 427 -23.10 11.73 9.21
C GLU A 427 -22.56 11.38 7.81
N MET A 428 -21.31 11.75 7.53
CA MET A 428 -20.67 11.62 6.21
C MET A 428 -20.78 10.22 5.61
N TRP A 429 -20.61 9.16 6.40
CA TRP A 429 -20.72 7.77 5.92
C TRP A 429 -22.09 7.46 5.31
N SER A 430 -23.16 8.05 5.85
CA SER A 430 -24.52 7.86 5.34
C SER A 430 -24.72 8.65 4.05
N LEU A 431 -24.18 9.87 3.96
CA LEU A 431 -24.22 10.69 2.74
C LEU A 431 -23.48 10.02 1.57
N LEU A 432 -22.41 9.28 1.87
CA LEU A 432 -21.64 8.50 0.88
C LEU A 432 -22.34 7.20 0.43
N GLY A 433 -23.56 6.92 0.89
CA GLY A 433 -24.37 5.75 0.50
C GLY A 433 -24.38 4.61 1.52
N GLY A 434 -23.74 4.79 2.68
CA GLY A 434 -23.74 3.85 3.79
C GLY A 434 -23.29 2.43 3.41
N PRO A 435 -23.79 1.39 4.10
CA PRO A 435 -23.37 0.00 3.88
C PRO A 435 -23.52 -0.48 2.42
N SER A 436 -24.45 0.09 1.64
CA SER A 436 -24.62 -0.28 0.23
C SER A 436 -23.43 0.12 -0.66
N ARG A 437 -22.63 1.11 -0.26
CA ARG A 437 -21.36 1.48 -0.89
C ARG A 437 -20.14 1.13 -0.02
N GLY A 438 -20.36 0.38 1.06
CA GLY A 438 -19.30 -0.05 1.98
C GLY A 438 -18.88 1.00 3.02
N PHE A 439 -19.66 2.06 3.22
CA PHE A 439 -19.37 3.05 4.26
C PHE A 439 -20.10 2.73 5.56
N PHE A 440 -19.38 2.81 6.67
CA PHE A 440 -19.87 2.48 8.02
C PHE A 440 -19.55 3.62 8.99
N PRO A 441 -20.33 3.78 10.08
CA PRO A 441 -20.08 4.82 11.07
C PRO A 441 -18.74 4.62 11.79
N SER A 442 -17.96 5.69 11.89
CA SER A 442 -16.77 5.78 12.73
C SER A 442 -17.16 5.97 14.20
N GLN A 443 -16.51 5.28 15.14
CA GLN A 443 -16.77 5.47 16.57
C GLN A 443 -15.94 6.57 17.22
N CYS A 444 -14.86 7.00 16.56
CA CYS A 444 -13.96 8.06 17.00
C CYS A 444 -13.11 8.53 15.82
N TRP A 445 -12.24 9.50 16.07
CA TRP A 445 -11.17 9.90 15.17
C TRP A 445 -9.84 9.29 15.62
N ALA A 446 -8.97 9.02 14.67
CA ALA A 446 -7.59 8.63 14.90
C ALA A 446 -6.66 9.49 14.05
N ALA A 447 -5.53 9.91 14.62
CA ALA A 447 -4.47 10.60 13.91
C ALA A 447 -3.15 9.88 14.15
N SER A 448 -2.31 9.78 13.11
CA SER A 448 -1.01 9.12 13.18
C SER A 448 0.15 10.07 12.89
N VAL A 449 1.35 9.62 13.24
CA VAL A 449 2.60 10.26 12.86
C VAL A 449 3.62 9.17 12.54
N ASN A 450 4.37 9.37 11.46
CA ASN A 450 5.49 8.52 11.05
C ASN A 450 6.79 9.31 11.25
N ILE A 451 7.59 8.87 12.22
CA ILE A 451 8.79 9.55 12.69
C ILE A 451 10.02 8.92 12.05
N TYR A 452 10.87 9.74 11.46
CA TYR A 452 12.17 9.35 10.92
C TYR A 452 13.32 9.74 11.86
N PRO A 453 14.49 9.08 11.72
CA PRO A 453 15.71 9.50 12.39
C PRO A 453 16.07 10.96 12.06
N MET A 454 16.45 11.76 13.05
CA MET A 454 16.82 13.17 12.82
C MET A 454 18.04 13.35 11.92
N HIS A 455 18.97 12.40 11.93
CA HIS A 455 20.16 12.38 11.10
C HIS A 455 20.69 10.94 10.95
N HIS A 456 21.69 10.75 10.07
CA HIS A 456 22.40 9.48 9.96
C HIS A 456 23.28 9.25 11.19
N GLY A 457 23.04 8.17 11.93
CA GLY A 457 23.77 7.90 13.16
C GLY A 457 23.47 6.53 13.76
N VAL A 458 24.15 6.22 14.86
CA VAL A 458 23.80 5.10 15.74
C VAL A 458 22.74 5.58 16.72
N LEU A 459 21.60 4.89 16.75
CA LEU A 459 20.52 5.17 17.71
C LEU A 459 21.01 4.84 19.12
N SER A 460 21.06 5.80 20.04
CA SER A 460 21.44 5.56 21.44
C SER A 460 20.22 5.45 22.35
N LYS A 461 19.11 6.11 21.98
CA LYS A 461 17.87 6.11 22.75
C LYS A 461 16.67 6.29 21.84
N VAL A 462 15.59 5.59 22.16
CA VAL A 462 14.26 5.79 21.58
C VAL A 462 13.22 5.56 22.68
N ARG A 463 12.29 6.50 22.87
CA ARG A 463 11.23 6.37 23.87
C ARG A 463 9.91 6.92 23.33
N VAL A 464 8.90 6.07 23.38
CA VAL A 464 7.50 6.42 23.10
C VAL A 464 6.81 6.79 24.42
N PRO A 465 5.98 7.85 24.48
CA PRO A 465 5.24 8.24 25.69
C PRO A 465 4.05 7.31 25.95
N VAL A 466 4.32 6.06 26.36
CA VAL A 466 3.32 5.01 26.57
C VAL A 466 2.39 5.26 27.77
N GLU A 467 2.78 6.18 28.65
CA GLU A 467 1.97 6.64 29.79
C GLU A 467 0.75 7.49 29.38
N ASP A 468 0.70 7.91 28.12
CA ASP A 468 -0.32 8.78 27.60
C ASP A 468 -1.60 8.02 27.24
N ALA A 469 -2.71 8.34 27.91
CA ALA A 469 -3.99 7.66 27.71
C ALA A 469 -4.59 7.83 26.29
N SER A 470 -4.12 8.79 25.50
CA SER A 470 -4.58 8.98 24.12
C SER A 470 -3.86 8.08 23.12
N LEU A 471 -2.73 7.48 23.48
CA LEU A 471 -1.97 6.56 22.62
C LEU A 471 -2.76 5.27 22.40
N VAL A 472 -3.02 4.96 21.13
CA VAL A 472 -3.76 3.76 20.70
C VAL A 472 -2.80 2.61 20.37
N GLY A 473 -1.71 2.93 19.69
CA GLY A 473 -0.73 1.95 19.27
C GLY A 473 0.50 2.63 18.68
N PHE A 474 1.59 1.88 18.65
CA PHE A 474 2.86 2.33 18.09
C PHE A 474 3.69 1.12 17.66
N SER A 475 4.71 1.37 16.86
CA SER A 475 5.82 0.43 16.67
C SER A 475 7.11 1.21 16.52
N VAL A 476 8.20 0.66 17.07
CA VAL A 476 9.55 1.17 16.85
C VAL A 476 10.29 0.15 15.97
N SER A 477 10.92 0.61 14.90
CA SER A 477 11.53 -0.25 13.88
C SER A 477 13.01 -0.56 14.13
N ALA A 478 13.65 0.14 15.08
CA ALA A 478 15.07 0.02 15.39
C ALA A 478 15.32 -0.01 16.90
N SER A 479 16.41 -0.66 17.30
CA SER A 479 16.87 -0.76 18.69
C SER A 479 18.08 0.14 18.93
N PRO A 480 18.35 0.56 20.18
CA PRO A 480 19.61 1.20 20.52
C PRO A 480 20.80 0.34 20.07
N GLY A 481 21.74 0.96 19.35
CA GLY A 481 22.88 0.30 18.68
C GLY A 481 22.72 0.17 17.17
N ASP A 482 21.49 0.27 16.64
CA ASP A 482 21.25 0.18 15.20
C ASP A 482 21.68 1.47 14.47
N ILE A 483 22.17 1.31 13.24
CA ILE A 483 22.46 2.42 12.33
C ILE A 483 21.17 2.79 11.60
N VAL A 484 20.76 4.05 11.76
CA VAL A 484 19.52 4.58 11.17
C VAL A 484 19.83 5.86 10.39
N ALA A 485 19.02 6.17 9.39
CA ALA A 485 19.12 7.41 8.63
C ALA A 485 17.75 7.89 8.12
N PRO A 486 17.55 9.19 7.91
CA PRO A 486 16.41 9.68 7.14
C PRO A 486 16.63 9.48 5.62
N PRO A 487 15.59 9.71 4.82
CA PRO A 487 15.73 9.84 3.38
C PRO A 487 16.79 10.88 2.99
N PRO A 488 17.53 10.67 1.89
CA PRO A 488 17.41 9.56 0.94
C PRO A 488 18.25 8.32 1.28
N LYS A 489 18.97 8.31 2.41
CA LYS A 489 19.87 7.19 2.77
C LYS A 489 19.08 5.93 3.14
N GLN A 490 17.99 6.11 3.89
CA GLN A 490 17.03 5.06 4.22
C GLN A 490 15.62 5.65 4.17
N PHE A 491 14.65 4.85 3.72
CA PHE A 491 13.24 5.24 3.65
C PHE A 491 12.40 4.58 4.75
N GLY A 492 13.01 3.79 5.63
CA GLY A 492 12.33 3.19 6.77
C GLY A 492 12.08 4.21 7.88
N MET A 493 10.84 4.28 8.36
CA MET A 493 10.48 5.05 9.54
C MET A 493 11.07 4.43 10.82
N LEU A 494 11.54 5.27 11.74
CA LEU A 494 12.03 4.87 13.06
C LEU A 494 10.87 4.42 13.96
N CYS A 495 9.76 5.15 13.94
CA CYS A 495 8.59 4.86 14.75
C CYS A 495 7.33 5.37 14.06
N TRP A 496 6.21 4.67 14.24
CA TRP A 496 4.89 5.24 14.01
C TRP A 496 4.09 5.21 15.32
N MET A 497 3.21 6.19 15.50
CA MET A 497 2.27 6.26 16.63
C MET A 497 0.87 6.63 16.15
N VAL A 498 -0.15 6.19 16.87
CA VAL A 498 -1.55 6.53 16.64
C VAL A 498 -2.16 7.08 17.92
N ALA A 499 -2.87 8.20 17.80
CA ALA A 499 -3.68 8.80 18.85
C ALA A 499 -5.16 8.75 18.49
N GLN A 500 -6.03 8.63 19.48
CA GLN A 500 -7.49 8.77 19.30
C GLN A 500 -7.99 10.15 19.77
N GLY A 501 -9.15 10.56 19.28
CA GLY A 501 -9.93 11.69 19.79
C GLY A 501 -11.42 11.53 19.53
N ALA A 502 -12.26 12.21 20.31
CA ALA A 502 -13.70 12.25 20.04
C ALA A 502 -14.02 13.16 18.84
N THR A 503 -13.18 14.17 18.59
CA THR A 503 -13.24 15.03 17.39
C THR A 503 -11.93 14.96 16.61
N GLU A 504 -11.97 15.44 15.37
CA GLU A 504 -10.80 15.64 14.51
C GLU A 504 -9.70 16.45 15.23
N GLU A 505 -10.06 17.59 15.81
CA GLU A 505 -9.13 18.50 16.48
C GLU A 505 -8.54 17.88 17.75
N GLU A 506 -9.31 17.05 18.45
CA GLU A 506 -8.80 16.32 19.60
C GLU A 506 -7.77 15.26 19.18
N ALA A 507 -8.05 14.47 18.13
CA ALA A 507 -7.10 13.48 17.62
C ALA A 507 -5.80 14.14 17.15
N LYS A 508 -5.89 15.25 16.40
CA LYS A 508 -4.72 16.05 15.94
C LYS A 508 -3.92 16.63 17.11
N ARG A 509 -4.58 17.19 18.13
CA ARG A 509 -3.90 17.69 19.34
C ARG A 509 -3.21 16.57 20.11
N ASN A 510 -3.86 15.42 20.24
CA ASN A 510 -3.29 14.27 20.95
C ASN A 510 -2.06 13.71 20.25
N ILE A 511 -2.11 13.52 18.93
CA ILE A 511 -0.92 13.04 18.20
C ILE A 511 0.23 14.06 18.26
N HIS A 512 -0.05 15.36 18.13
CA HIS A 512 0.99 16.38 18.26
C HIS A 512 1.67 16.38 19.63
N ARG A 513 0.87 16.19 20.71
CA ARG A 513 1.37 16.09 22.08
C ARG A 513 2.22 14.83 22.29
N LEU A 514 1.81 13.69 21.74
CA LEU A 514 2.60 12.46 21.73
C LEU A 514 3.93 12.65 20.99
N THR A 515 3.90 13.22 19.79
CA THR A 515 5.11 13.50 18.99
C THR A 515 6.08 14.42 19.74
N SER A 516 5.57 15.44 20.42
CA SER A 516 6.40 16.37 21.20
C SER A 516 7.10 15.72 22.40
N ASN A 517 6.54 14.60 22.90
CA ASN A 517 7.09 13.82 24.01
C ASN A 517 7.84 12.56 23.55
N PHE A 518 7.93 12.31 22.23
CA PHE A 518 8.74 11.24 21.68
C PHE A 518 10.23 11.62 21.77
N GLU A 519 11.05 10.71 22.27
CA GLU A 519 12.48 10.95 22.42
C GLU A 519 13.27 10.06 21.44
N GLN A 520 14.19 10.66 20.71
CA GLN A 520 15.24 9.95 19.98
C GLN A 520 16.59 10.64 20.21
N GLU A 521 17.63 9.85 20.49
CA GLU A 521 19.00 10.33 20.59
C GLU A 521 19.87 9.51 19.63
N LEU A 522 20.71 10.19 18.86
CA LEU A 522 21.59 9.57 17.89
C LEU A 522 23.00 10.13 18.04
N THR A 523 23.98 9.24 17.90
CA THR A 523 25.39 9.61 17.80
C THR A 523 25.79 9.58 16.33
N SER A 524 26.35 10.68 15.82
CA SER A 524 26.78 10.75 14.43
C SER A 524 27.87 9.72 14.13
N VAL A 525 27.74 9.03 13.01
CA VAL A 525 28.79 8.15 12.47
C VAL A 525 29.65 9.00 11.53
N LEU A 526 30.95 9.08 11.82
CA LEU A 526 31.94 9.79 11.00
C LEU A 526 32.11 9.17 9.62
#